data_AF-A0A928QSL0-F1
#
_entry.id   AF-A0A928QSL0-F1
#
_cell.length_a   1.000
_cell.length_b   1.000
_cell.length_c   1.000
_cell.angle_alpha   90.00
_cell.angle_beta   90.00
_cell.angle_gamma   90.00
#
_symmetry.space_group_name_H-M   'P 1'
#
loop_
_entity.id
_entity.type
_entity.pdbx_description
1 polymer ?
#
loop_
_entity_poly.entity_id
_entity_poly.type
_entity_poly.pdbx_seq_one_letter_code
_entity_poly.pdbx_strand_id
1 'polypeptide(L)'
;MTPIEQELATFCYNVALLRRYFHLTQKEMADALEISVYSLRKLERGMITEKITLDLVYYLNVRFGVPYTKLFSREMVWDDLAACKFDPSAV
;
A
#
# COMPACT_ATOMS: atom_id res chain seq x y z
N MET A 1 -17.78 -11.92 5.82
CA MET A 1 -16.91 -10.89 5.26
C MET A 1 -17.46 -10.54 3.88
N THR A 2 -17.79 -9.28 3.65
CA THR A 2 -18.32 -8.82 2.35
C THR A 2 -17.19 -8.81 1.31
N PRO A 3 -17.49 -8.81 -0.01
CA PRO A 3 -16.48 -8.67 -1.05
C PRO A 3 -15.60 -7.42 -0.86
N ILE A 4 -16.21 -6.30 -0.45
CA ILE A 4 -15.51 -5.04 -0.17
C ILE A 4 -14.54 -5.18 1.01
N GLU A 5 -14.95 -5.85 2.08
CA GLU A 5 -14.07 -6.11 3.22
C GLU A 5 -12.86 -6.98 2.83
N GLN A 6 -13.03 -7.92 1.91
CA GLN A 6 -11.94 -8.74 1.37
C GLN A 6 -10.96 -7.89 0.54
N GLU A 7 -11.47 -7.07 -0.38
CA GLU A 7 -10.64 -6.17 -1.20
C GLU A 7 -9.82 -5.20 -0.34
N LEU A 8 -10.42 -4.67 0.73
CA LEU A 8 -9.75 -3.78 1.65
C LEU A 8 -8.71 -4.49 2.53
N ALA A 9 -8.98 -5.74 2.93
CA ALA A 9 -7.99 -6.57 3.62
C ALA A 9 -6.79 -6.90 2.71
N THR A 10 -7.06 -7.23 1.45
CA THR A 10 -6.03 -7.46 0.42
C THR A 10 -5.20 -6.20 0.18
N PHE A 11 -5.84 -5.03 0.07
CA PHE A 11 -5.14 -3.75 -0.03
C PHE A 11 -4.18 -3.53 1.15
N CYS A 12 -4.68 -3.68 2.37
CA CYS A 12 -3.90 -3.53 3.58
C CYS A 12 -2.68 -4.47 3.62
N TYR A 13 -2.89 -5.73 3.23
CA TYR A 13 -1.83 -6.73 3.11
C TYR A 13 -0.78 -6.32 2.09
N ASN A 14 -1.20 -5.90 0.89
CA ASN A 14 -0.31 -5.53 -0.21
C ASN A 14 0.56 -4.31 0.13
N VAL A 15 0.02 -3.32 0.85
CA VAL A 15 0.82 -2.18 1.34
C VAL A 15 1.88 -2.63 2.34
N ALA A 16 1.54 -3.52 3.27
CA ALA A 16 2.51 -4.09 4.21
C ALA A 16 3.60 -4.91 3.49
N LEU A 17 3.22 -5.64 2.44
CA LEU A 17 4.11 -6.43 1.61
C LEU A 17 5.10 -5.55 0.84
N LEU A 18 4.60 -4.49 0.19
CA LEU A 18 5.43 -3.49 -0.51
C LEU A 18 6.49 -2.89 0.42
N ARG A 19 6.09 -2.45 1.62
CA ARG A 19 7.03 -1.91 2.59
C ARG A 19 8.15 -2.90 2.92
N ARG A 20 7.79 -4.16 3.18
CA ARG A 20 8.75 -5.22 3.51
C ARG A 20 9.67 -5.53 2.34
N TYR A 21 9.14 -5.58 1.13
CA TYR A 21 9.88 -5.86 -0.09
C TYR A 21 10.95 -4.80 -0.37
N PHE A 22 10.59 -3.52 -0.27
CA PHE A 22 11.53 -2.41 -0.44
C PHE A 22 12.37 -2.11 0.81
N HIS A 23 12.28 -2.93 1.86
CA HIS A 23 13.01 -2.77 3.11
C HIS A 23 12.82 -1.40 3.80
N LEU A 24 11.66 -0.77 3.61
CA LEU A 24 11.36 0.53 4.17
C LEU A 24 10.96 0.41 5.64
N THR A 25 11.41 1.37 6.45
CA THR A 25 10.88 1.60 7.79
C THR A 25 9.43 2.08 7.71
N GLN A 26 8.69 1.95 8.81
CA GLN A 26 7.33 2.50 8.87
C GLN A 26 7.31 4.02 8.71
N LYS A 27 8.40 4.71 9.07
CA LYS A 27 8.49 6.15 8.88
C LYS A 27 8.65 6.49 7.40
N GLU A 28 9.62 5.88 6.72
CA GLU A 28 9.85 6.11 5.29
C GLU A 28 8.63 5.77 4.43
N MET A 29 7.95 4.67 4.73
CA MET A 29 6.71 4.30 4.02
C MET A 29 5.58 5.30 4.31
N ALA A 30 5.44 5.77 5.56
CA ALA A 30 4.40 6.73 5.90
C ALA A 30 4.64 8.08 5.23
N ASP A 31 5.90 8.54 5.21
CA ASP A 31 6.33 9.74 4.50
C ASP A 31 6.10 9.56 2.98
N ALA A 32 6.45 8.39 2.43
CA ALA A 32 6.21 8.03 1.03
C ALA A 32 4.72 7.86 0.68
N LEU A 33 3.81 7.77 1.64
CA LEU A 33 2.38 7.70 1.40
C LEU A 33 1.63 8.96 1.87
N GLU A 34 2.36 9.95 2.39
CA GLU A 34 1.83 11.18 2.97
C GLU A 34 0.76 10.95 4.03
N ILE A 35 0.99 9.94 4.86
CA ILE A 35 0.14 9.60 6.01
C ILE A 35 0.94 9.59 7.29
N SER A 36 0.25 9.64 8.44
CA SER A 36 0.92 9.43 9.72
C SER A 36 1.41 7.99 9.87
N VAL A 37 2.52 7.79 10.59
CA VAL A 37 3.00 6.45 10.99
C VAL A 37 1.92 5.66 11.73
N TYR A 38 1.07 6.35 12.50
CA TYR A 38 -0.07 5.72 13.19
C TYR A 38 -1.11 5.17 12.21
N SER A 39 -1.45 5.93 11.17
CA SER A 39 -2.34 5.49 10.09
C SER A 39 -1.75 4.30 9.35
N LEU A 40 -0.45 4.35 9.00
CA LEU A 40 0.23 3.22 8.37
C LEU A 40 0.18 1.96 9.25
N ARG A 41 0.44 2.07 10.55
CA ARG A 41 0.37 0.93 11.49
C ARG A 41 -1.01 0.31 11.56
N LYS A 42 -2.09 1.10 11.49
CA LYS A 42 -3.46 0.59 11.44
C LYS A 42 -3.70 -0.16 10.13
N LEU A 43 -3.32 0.46 9.02
CA LEU A 43 -3.43 -0.12 7.68
C LEU A 43 -2.70 -1.47 7.61
N GLU A 44 -1.45 -1.55 8.03
CA GLU A 44 -0.66 -2.79 8.01
C GLU A 44 -1.20 -3.90 8.92
N ARG A 45 -2.08 -3.56 9.88
CA ARG A 45 -2.77 -4.53 10.74
C ARG A 45 -4.13 -4.94 10.17
N GLY A 46 -4.47 -4.53 8.95
CA GLY A 46 -5.78 -4.76 8.35
C GLY A 46 -6.89 -3.94 8.99
N MET A 47 -6.55 -2.92 9.79
CA MET A 47 -7.56 -2.02 10.34
C MET A 47 -7.90 -0.98 9.28
N ILE A 48 -9.05 -1.19 8.64
CA ILE A 48 -9.62 -0.28 7.66
C ILE A 48 -9.98 1.00 8.40
N THR A 49 -9.22 2.07 8.15
CA THR A 49 -9.65 3.41 8.53
C THR A 49 -10.74 3.85 7.57
N GLU A 50 -11.81 4.49 8.06
CA GLU A 50 -12.93 5.01 7.24
C GLU A 50 -12.50 5.93 6.08
N LYS A 51 -11.23 6.32 6.01
CA LYS A 51 -10.63 7.14 4.96
C LYS A 51 -9.38 6.48 4.37
N ILE A 52 -9.56 5.44 3.56
CA ILE A 52 -8.58 5.19 2.49
C ILE A 52 -8.86 6.25 1.44
N THR A 53 -7.96 7.21 1.31
CA THR A 53 -8.11 8.32 0.37
C THR A 53 -7.62 7.90 -1.02
N LEU A 54 -8.18 8.55 -2.05
CA LEU A 54 -7.66 8.40 -3.41
C LEU A 54 -6.18 8.82 -3.49
N ASP A 55 -5.75 9.78 -2.66
CA ASP A 55 -4.35 10.22 -2.57
C ASP A 55 -3.41 9.08 -2.16
N LEU A 56 -3.82 8.24 -1.20
CA LEU A 56 -3.02 7.08 -0.78
C LEU A 56 -2.80 6.10 -1.94
N VAL A 57 -3.87 5.82 -2.68
CA VAL A 57 -3.87 4.94 -3.84
C VAL A 57 -3.03 5.56 -4.97
N TYR A 58 -3.13 6.87 -5.16
CA TYR A 58 -2.31 7.63 -6.10
C TYR A 58 -0.82 7.52 -5.76
N TYR A 59 -0.40 7.79 -4.51
CA TYR A 59 1.00 7.71 -4.10
C TYR A 59 1.57 6.30 -4.24
N LEU A 60 0.79 5.26 -3.95
CA LEU A 60 1.20 3.87 -4.22
C LEU A 60 1.47 3.63 -5.70
N ASN A 61 0.69 4.24 -6.59
CA ASN A 61 0.92 4.10 -8.02
C ASN A 61 2.14 4.89 -8.50
N VAL A 62 2.27 6.17 -8.16
CA VAL A 62 3.37 7.01 -8.67
C VAL A 62 4.72 6.67 -8.03
N ARG A 63 4.75 6.38 -6.72
CA ARG A 63 6.02 6.12 -6.01
C ARG A 63 6.45 4.66 -6.04
N PHE A 64 5.55 3.71 -6.27
CA PHE A 64 5.91 2.28 -6.32
C PHE A 64 5.65 1.64 -7.70
N GLY A 65 5.04 2.35 -8.63
CA GLY A 65 4.70 1.84 -9.96
C GLY A 65 3.58 0.78 -9.94
N VAL A 66 2.81 0.68 -8.85
CA VAL A 66 1.81 -0.38 -8.68
C VAL A 66 0.50 0.00 -9.37
N PRO A 67 -0.01 -0.80 -10.33
CA PRO A 67 -1.32 -0.55 -10.91
C PRO A 67 -2.44 -0.65 -9.86
N TYR A 68 -3.38 0.29 -9.89
CA TYR A 68 -4.49 0.34 -8.92
C TYR A 68 -5.27 -0.98 -8.86
N THR A 69 -5.48 -1.63 -10.00
CA THR A 69 -6.20 -2.91 -10.09
C THR A 69 -5.52 -4.01 -9.27
N LYS A 70 -4.17 -4.03 -9.22
CA LYS A 70 -3.42 -5.03 -8.48
C LYS A 70 -3.46 -4.82 -6.97
N LEU A 71 -3.64 -3.59 -6.51
CA LEU A 71 -3.68 -3.28 -5.07
C LEU A 71 -4.88 -3.95 -4.38
N PHE A 72 -6.02 -4.04 -5.06
CA PHE A 72 -7.28 -4.52 -4.48
C PHE A 72 -7.68 -5.94 -4.94
N SER A 73 -7.18 -6.42 -6.09
CA SER A 73 -7.71 -7.65 -6.71
C SER A 73 -7.29 -8.95 -6.02
N ARG A 74 -6.03 -9.03 -5.57
CA ARG A 74 -5.45 -10.23 -4.96
C ARG A 74 -4.18 -9.87 -4.20
N GLU A 75 -3.76 -10.78 -3.32
CA GLU A 75 -2.44 -10.67 -2.72
C GLU A 75 -1.36 -10.68 -3.82
N MET A 76 -0.48 -9.68 -3.75
CA MET A 76 0.65 -9.55 -4.67
C MET A 76 1.61 -10.71 -4.46
N VAL A 77 2.10 -11.28 -5.57
CA VAL A 77 3.16 -12.29 -5.52
C VAL A 77 4.51 -11.65 -5.87
N TRP A 78 5.59 -12.42 -5.72
CA TRP A 78 6.95 -11.95 -6.00
C TRP A 78 7.13 -11.30 -7.37
N ASP A 79 6.51 -11.85 -8.41
CA ASP A 79 6.57 -11.28 -9.77
C ASP A 79 5.89 -9.91 -9.86
N ASP A 80 4.81 -9.70 -9.10
CA ASP A 80 4.14 -8.40 -9.04
C ASP A 80 5.04 -7.36 -8.36
N LEU A 81 5.71 -7.75 -7.27
CA LEU A 81 6.64 -6.89 -6.53
C LEU A 81 7.90 -6.56 -7.34
N ALA A 82 8.44 -7.53 -8.08
CA ALA A 82 9.62 -7.35 -8.92
C ALA A 82 9.38 -6.36 -10.07
N ALA A 83 8.13 -6.21 -10.51
CA ALA A 83 7.75 -5.21 -11.50
C ALA A 83 7.61 -3.78 -10.91
N CYS A 84 7.54 -3.67 -9.58
CA CYS A 84 7.41 -2.39 -8.89
C CYS A 84 8.76 -1.66 -8.84
N LYS A 85 8.71 -0.33 -8.83
CA LYS A 85 9.91 0.51 -8.69
C LYS A 85 9.62 1.58 -7.66
N PHE A 86 10.45 1.65 -6.62
CA PHE A 86 10.33 2.68 -5.61
C PHE A 86 11.08 3.95 -6.01
N ASP A 87 10.35 5.06 -6.16
CA ASP A 87 10.88 6.39 -6.36
C ASP A 87 10.27 7.35 -5.30
N PRO A 88 11.01 7.67 -4.23
CA PRO A 88 10.52 8.57 -3.18
C PRO A 88 10.40 10.04 -3.64
N SER A 89 10.99 10.39 -4.79
CA SER A 89 10.97 11.75 -5.35
C SER A 89 9.95 11.90 -6.47
N ALA A 90 9.27 10.82 -6.86
CA ALA A 90 8.10 10.90 -7.72
C ALA A 90 6.98 11.59 -6.93
N VAL A 91 6.75 12.88 -7.21
CA VAL A 91 5.55 13.72 -6.98
C VAL A 91 5.92 15.18 -7.24
#